data_AF-A0A949RKD5-F1
#
_entry.id   AF-A0A949RKD5-F1
#
_cell.length_a   1.000
_cell.length_b   1.000
_cell.length_c   1.000
_cell.angle_alpha   90.00
_cell.angle_beta   90.00
_cell.angle_gamma   90.00
#
_symmetry.space_group_name_H-M   'P 1'
#
loop_
_entity.id
_entity.type
_entity.pdbx_description
1 polymer ?
#
loop_
_entity_poly.entity_id
_entity_poly.type
_entity_poly.pdbx_seq_one_letter_code
_entity_poly.pdbx_strand_id
1 'polypeptide(L)'
;MPNHLLSRRWRLGRGVLLPLLLSAAPAFTATVTVLFNAPYSPSITVERTVDGGANWYLQDPGQFNFSLVSGPNGIPSQFYTFCVEPREFLSPGQTYTYNLARVEDAATNIGGMGATKANLLRELLNDYYPDFSVAVDELHAAALQVSIWEIVRENQQGVGTYALSTGDVQYRNWSDSGACTPGQYTCVQDLAQLWLDSLTGTGGPYMQDVGALTLVGGVQDVLVQFRGENPLIPEPGTFLLTGTALILAWAGLRRTRRQSGRSR
;
A
#
# COMPACT_ATOMS: atom_id res chain seq x y z
N MET A 1 -64.13 -53.16 26.30
CA MET A 1 -62.83 -53.61 25.75
C MET A 1 -61.94 -52.38 25.59
N PRO A 2 -60.72 -52.37 26.16
CA PRO A 2 -59.93 -51.15 26.31
C PRO A 2 -58.98 -50.92 25.13
N ASN A 3 -58.77 -49.66 24.72
CA ASN A 3 -57.67 -49.27 23.84
C ASN A 3 -56.75 -48.31 24.61
N HIS A 4 -55.58 -48.84 24.98
CA HIS A 4 -54.41 -48.09 25.42
C HIS A 4 -53.62 -47.64 24.18
N LEU A 5 -53.40 -46.34 23.98
CA LEU A 5 -52.31 -45.86 23.13
C LEU A 5 -51.54 -44.72 23.80
N LEU A 6 -50.24 -45.00 23.94
CA LEU A 6 -49.19 -44.28 24.66
C LEU A 6 -48.83 -42.93 24.02
N SER A 7 -48.76 -41.88 24.84
CA SER A 7 -48.23 -40.58 24.45
C SER A 7 -46.72 -40.50 24.65
N ARG A 8 -45.95 -40.54 23.55
CA ARG A 8 -44.51 -40.26 23.54
C ARG A 8 -44.27 -38.75 23.59
N ARG A 9 -43.84 -38.24 24.74
CA ARG A 9 -43.36 -36.86 24.90
C ARG A 9 -41.91 -36.73 24.40
N TRP A 10 -41.72 -36.10 23.24
CA TRP A 10 -40.42 -35.66 22.75
C TRP A 10 -39.94 -34.47 23.59
N ARG A 11 -38.83 -34.62 24.31
CA ARG A 11 -38.15 -33.51 25.00
C ARG A 11 -37.22 -32.83 23.99
N LEU A 12 -37.64 -31.67 23.47
CA LEU A 12 -36.77 -30.74 22.75
C LEU A 12 -35.67 -30.25 23.70
N GLY A 13 -34.43 -30.68 23.45
CA GLY A 13 -33.25 -30.21 24.17
C GLY A 13 -33.01 -28.73 23.86
N ARG A 14 -32.91 -27.91 24.92
CA ARG A 14 -32.52 -26.50 24.84
C ARG A 14 -31.11 -26.38 24.26
N GLY A 15 -31.01 -26.03 22.98
CA GLY A 15 -29.76 -25.60 22.36
C GLY A 15 -29.34 -24.25 22.95
N VAL A 16 -28.20 -24.22 23.64
CA VAL A 16 -27.58 -22.98 24.10
C VAL A 16 -26.93 -22.31 22.89
N LEU A 17 -27.55 -21.24 22.40
CA LEU A 17 -26.94 -20.30 21.44
C LEU A 17 -25.84 -19.53 22.18
N LEU A 18 -24.60 -19.79 21.80
CA LEU A 18 -23.44 -19.02 22.28
C LEU A 18 -23.26 -17.82 21.33
N PRO A 19 -23.44 -16.57 21.79
CA PRO A 19 -23.18 -15.40 20.96
C PRO A 19 -21.68 -15.27 20.70
N LEU A 20 -21.29 -15.33 19.44
CA LEU A 20 -19.92 -15.03 18.99
C LEU A 20 -19.76 -13.50 19.03
N LEU A 21 -19.21 -12.96 20.12
CA LEU A 21 -18.79 -11.56 20.19
C LEU A 21 -17.55 -11.40 19.30
N LEU A 22 -17.71 -10.85 18.10
CA LEU A 22 -16.59 -10.32 17.33
C LEU A 22 -16.09 -9.06 18.06
N SER A 23 -15.02 -9.20 18.83
CA SER A 23 -14.27 -8.06 19.33
C SER A 23 -13.52 -7.44 18.16
N ALA A 24 -13.93 -6.25 17.71
CA ALA A 24 -13.11 -5.42 16.83
C ALA A 24 -11.88 -5.00 17.64
N ALA A 25 -10.71 -5.54 17.31
CA ALA A 25 -9.46 -5.04 17.88
C ALA A 25 -9.25 -3.60 17.40
N PRO A 26 -8.80 -2.68 18.27
CA PRO A 26 -8.43 -1.34 17.82
C PRO A 26 -7.33 -1.46 16.75
N ALA A 27 -7.53 -0.78 15.63
CA ALA A 27 -6.50 -0.63 14.61
C ALA A 27 -5.41 0.27 15.20
N PHE A 28 -4.33 -0.33 15.70
CA PHE A 28 -3.14 0.43 16.06
C PHE A 28 -2.42 0.82 14.78
N THR A 29 -2.43 2.11 14.45
CA THR A 29 -1.51 2.67 13.46
C THR A 29 -0.11 2.66 14.07
N ALA A 30 0.78 1.83 13.53
CA ALA A 30 2.19 1.86 13.91
C ALA A 30 2.82 3.18 13.45
N THR A 31 3.75 3.73 14.23
CA THR A 31 4.53 4.88 13.82
C THR A 31 5.90 4.45 13.31
N VAL A 32 6.44 5.21 12.36
CA VAL A 32 7.75 4.97 11.76
C VAL A 32 8.51 6.28 11.75
N THR A 33 9.67 6.31 12.39
CA THR A 33 10.59 7.45 12.34
C THR A 33 11.72 7.16 11.37
N VAL A 34 11.92 8.04 10.40
CA VAL A 34 12.95 7.92 9.36
C VAL A 34 13.74 9.21 9.22
N LEU A 35 15.02 9.08 8.88
CA LEU A 35 15.88 10.17 8.45
C LEU A 35 15.86 10.22 6.92
N PHE A 36 15.45 11.35 6.35
CA PHE A 36 15.62 11.60 4.93
C PHE A 36 17.08 11.99 4.68
N ASN A 37 17.86 11.10 4.06
CA ASN A 37 19.29 11.32 3.88
C ASN A 37 19.52 12.39 2.81
N ALA A 38 19.04 12.12 1.59
CA ALA A 38 19.12 13.01 0.43
C ALA A 38 18.29 12.43 -0.72
N PRO A 39 17.95 13.24 -1.74
CA PRO A 39 17.68 12.72 -3.07
C PRO A 39 18.85 11.86 -3.55
N TYR A 40 18.57 10.71 -4.17
CA TYR A 40 19.61 9.80 -4.67
C TYR A 40 19.91 10.01 -6.16
N SER A 41 18.87 10.19 -6.98
CA SER A 41 19.01 10.36 -8.44
C SER A 41 18.15 11.49 -9.04
N PRO A 42 18.24 12.75 -8.56
CA PRO A 42 17.47 13.88 -9.10
C PRO A 42 18.25 14.62 -10.21
N SER A 43 18.50 14.03 -11.38
CA SER A 43 19.31 14.73 -12.40
C SER A 43 18.50 15.40 -13.52
N ILE A 44 17.24 14.98 -13.71
CA ILE A 44 16.40 15.49 -14.79
C ILE A 44 15.36 16.43 -14.19
N THR A 45 15.61 17.73 -14.31
CA THR A 45 14.65 18.76 -13.91
C THR A 45 13.48 18.77 -14.90
N VAL A 46 12.27 18.75 -14.37
CA VAL A 46 11.02 18.85 -15.13
C VAL A 46 10.21 20.03 -14.60
N GLU A 47 9.48 20.72 -15.48
CA GLU A 47 8.42 21.60 -15.05
C GLU A 47 7.13 20.79 -14.93
N ARG A 48 6.43 20.92 -13.80
CA ARG A 48 5.13 20.28 -13.57
C ARG A 48 4.06 21.33 -13.30
N THR A 49 2.81 21.00 -13.61
CA THR A 49 1.61 21.72 -13.19
C THR A 49 0.61 20.72 -12.62
N VAL A 50 -0.20 21.16 -11.66
CA VAL A 50 -1.30 20.40 -11.05
C VAL A 50 -2.61 21.19 -11.09
N ASP A 51 -2.64 22.24 -11.93
CA ASP A 51 -3.73 23.20 -12.07
C ASP A 51 -4.02 23.50 -13.55
N GLY A 52 -3.87 22.48 -14.40
CA GLY A 52 -4.19 22.56 -15.83
C GLY A 52 -3.31 23.54 -16.61
N GLY A 53 -2.06 23.73 -16.19
CA GLY A 53 -1.09 24.60 -16.85
C GLY A 53 -1.13 26.06 -16.41
N ALA A 54 -1.90 26.42 -15.38
CA ALA A 54 -1.96 27.79 -14.87
C ALA A 54 -0.65 28.19 -14.17
N ASN A 55 -0.07 27.29 -13.36
CA ASN A 55 1.22 27.51 -12.69
C ASN A 55 2.16 26.32 -12.92
N TRP A 56 3.42 26.64 -13.23
CA TRP A 56 4.47 25.66 -13.49
C TRP A 56 5.55 25.75 -12.43
N TYR A 57 5.97 24.59 -11.92
CA TYR A 57 6.96 24.48 -10.86
C TYR A 57 8.06 23.54 -11.32
N LEU A 58 9.31 23.97 -11.15
CA LEU A 58 10.46 23.09 -11.35
C LEU A 58 10.48 22.03 -10.24
N GLN A 59 10.74 20.80 -10.64
CA GLN A 59 11.00 19.68 -9.74
C GLN A 59 12.03 18.74 -10.35
N ASP A 60 12.78 18.09 -9.48
CA ASP A 60 13.68 17.00 -9.86
C ASP A 60 13.05 15.67 -9.42
N PRO A 61 12.22 15.02 -10.28
CA PRO A 61 11.71 13.68 -10.02
C PRO A 61 12.85 12.68 -9.87
N GLY A 62 12.67 11.71 -8.99
CA GLY A 62 13.63 10.65 -8.83
C GLY A 62 13.40 9.83 -7.57
N GLN A 63 14.45 9.09 -7.22
CA GLN A 63 14.48 8.21 -6.08
C GLN A 63 15.10 8.91 -4.87
N PHE A 64 14.59 8.62 -3.68
CA PHE A 64 15.00 9.22 -2.40
C PHE A 64 15.59 8.15 -1.48
N ASN A 65 16.63 8.51 -0.71
CA ASN A 65 17.29 7.60 0.22
C ASN A 65 16.88 7.93 1.67
N PHE A 66 16.43 6.91 2.40
CA PHE A 66 16.02 7.02 3.79
C PHE A 66 16.75 6.02 4.69
N SER A 67 16.98 6.43 5.93
CA SER A 67 17.42 5.54 7.01
C SER A 67 16.31 5.39 8.05
N LEU A 68 16.00 4.16 8.44
CA LEU A 68 15.08 3.89 9.54
C LEU A 68 15.73 4.28 10.86
N VAL A 69 15.04 5.09 11.65
CA VAL A 69 15.45 5.45 13.03
C VAL A 69 14.71 4.57 14.04
N SER A 70 13.39 4.42 13.86
CA SER A 70 12.56 3.50 14.65
C SER A 70 11.30 3.11 13.87
N GLY A 71 10.74 1.94 14.16
CA GLY A 71 9.54 1.45 13.48
C GLY A 71 9.28 -0.03 13.78
N PRO A 72 8.22 -0.62 13.19
CA PRO A 72 7.96 -2.04 13.28
C PRO A 72 9.03 -2.85 12.54
N ASN A 73 9.13 -4.14 12.89
CA ASN A 73 9.93 -5.10 12.14
C ASN A 73 9.44 -5.18 10.68
N GLY A 74 10.35 -5.53 9.78
CA GLY A 74 10.07 -5.69 8.35
C GLY A 74 10.39 -4.45 7.50
N ILE A 75 10.52 -3.26 8.09
CA ILE A 75 11.06 -2.10 7.35
C ILE A 75 12.59 -2.19 7.33
N PRO A 76 13.26 -2.13 6.16
CA PRO A 76 14.72 -2.14 6.07
C PRO A 76 15.35 -0.97 6.83
N SER A 77 16.56 -1.16 7.37
CA SER A 77 17.31 -0.11 8.06
C SER A 77 17.69 1.06 7.15
N GLN A 78 17.85 0.78 5.86
CA GLN A 78 18.04 1.74 4.78
C GLN A 78 17.24 1.27 3.59
N PHE A 79 16.58 2.21 2.90
CA PHE A 79 15.77 1.90 1.74
C PHE A 79 15.67 3.10 0.81
N TYR A 80 15.42 2.80 -0.45
CA TYR A 80 15.05 3.79 -1.44
C TYR A 80 13.53 3.85 -1.58
N THR A 81 13.02 5.03 -1.90
CA THR A 81 11.59 5.22 -2.11
C THR A 81 11.27 6.40 -3.02
N PHE A 82 9.99 6.59 -3.29
CA PHE A 82 9.42 7.61 -4.13
C PHE A 82 8.37 8.40 -3.34
N CYS A 83 8.26 9.67 -3.69
CA CYS A 83 7.25 10.58 -3.18
C CYS A 83 5.88 10.23 -3.78
N VAL A 84 4.83 10.19 -2.97
CA VAL A 84 3.48 9.89 -3.47
C VAL A 84 2.85 11.11 -4.14
N GLU A 85 3.19 12.32 -3.68
CA GLU A 85 2.53 13.55 -4.12
C GLU A 85 3.50 14.63 -4.59
N PRO A 86 3.22 15.35 -5.69
CA PRO A 86 4.16 16.33 -6.22
C PRO A 86 4.16 17.63 -5.42
N ARG A 87 3.11 17.96 -4.65
CA ARG A 87 2.98 19.26 -3.97
C ARG A 87 3.60 19.31 -2.57
N GLU A 88 4.17 18.20 -2.12
CA GLU A 88 4.78 18.09 -0.81
C GLU A 88 6.29 18.00 -0.95
N PHE A 89 7.01 18.26 0.14
CA PHE A 89 8.47 18.38 0.10
C PHE A 89 9.11 17.80 1.34
N LEU A 90 10.36 17.39 1.18
CA LEU A 90 11.24 16.91 2.23
C LEU A 90 12.53 17.72 2.22
N SER A 91 13.12 17.88 3.40
CA SER A 91 14.38 18.59 3.59
C SER A 91 15.46 17.58 3.97
N PRO A 92 16.55 17.45 3.20
CA PRO A 92 17.64 16.53 3.52
C PRO A 92 18.20 16.73 4.94
N GLY A 93 18.53 15.63 5.60
CA GLY A 93 19.04 15.61 6.97
C GLY A 93 17.95 15.79 8.04
N GLN A 94 16.67 15.89 7.68
CA GLN A 94 15.57 15.96 8.64
C GLN A 94 15.01 14.57 8.96
N THR A 95 14.60 14.42 10.22
CA THR A 95 13.88 13.24 10.72
C THR A 95 12.39 13.50 10.71
N TYR A 96 11.63 12.53 10.22
CA TYR A 96 10.17 12.57 10.12
C TYR A 96 9.59 11.37 10.84
N THR A 97 8.49 11.58 11.58
CA THR A 97 7.72 10.51 12.23
C THR A 97 6.38 10.38 11.53
N TYR A 98 6.24 9.31 10.77
CA TYR A 98 5.07 8.97 9.96
C TYR A 98 4.14 8.00 10.68
N ASN A 99 2.90 7.97 10.22
CA ASN A 99 1.99 6.86 10.41
C ASN A 99 2.25 5.82 9.33
N LEU A 100 2.34 4.56 9.72
CA LEU A 100 2.33 3.46 8.76
C LEU A 100 0.90 3.20 8.32
N ALA A 101 0.65 3.32 7.02
CA ALA A 101 -0.67 3.18 6.43
C ALA A 101 -0.64 2.30 5.19
N ARG A 102 -1.83 1.87 4.75
CA ARG A 102 -1.95 1.19 3.46
C ARG A 102 -1.69 2.18 2.33
N VAL A 103 -1.29 1.66 1.17
CA VAL A 103 -1.04 2.51 -0.02
C VAL A 103 -2.29 3.31 -0.41
N GLU A 104 -3.48 2.72 -0.27
CA GLU A 104 -4.76 3.37 -0.54
C GLU A 104 -4.98 4.66 0.27
N ASP A 105 -4.38 4.74 1.46
CA ASP A 105 -4.55 5.84 2.40
C ASP A 105 -3.48 6.93 2.24
N ALA A 106 -2.48 6.72 1.37
CA ALA A 106 -1.47 7.73 1.06
C ALA A 106 -2.04 8.83 0.15
N ALA A 107 -1.26 9.88 -0.09
CA ALA A 107 -1.75 11.14 -0.70
C ALA A 107 -2.72 11.87 0.25
N THR A 108 -2.33 11.98 1.51
CA THR A 108 -3.18 12.48 2.60
C THR A 108 -3.63 13.92 2.39
N ASN A 109 -2.86 14.75 1.68
CA ASN A 109 -3.24 16.12 1.32
C ASN A 109 -4.42 16.23 0.34
N ILE A 110 -4.73 15.18 -0.42
CA ILE A 110 -5.91 15.11 -1.29
C ILE A 110 -6.99 14.17 -0.75
N GLY A 111 -6.84 13.69 0.49
CA GLY A 111 -7.82 12.83 1.17
C GLY A 111 -7.65 11.33 0.92
N GLY A 112 -6.52 10.90 0.37
CA GLY A 112 -6.24 9.50 0.04
C GLY A 112 -6.39 9.19 -1.45
N MET A 113 -5.58 8.28 -1.99
CA MET A 113 -5.67 7.88 -3.41
C MET A 113 -6.77 6.84 -3.69
N GLY A 114 -7.15 6.03 -2.70
CA GLY A 114 -8.14 4.97 -2.86
C GLY A 114 -7.63 3.70 -3.56
N ALA A 115 -8.46 2.65 -3.56
CA ALA A 115 -8.07 1.30 -3.97
C ALA A 115 -7.69 1.17 -5.45
N THR A 116 -8.42 1.84 -6.36
CA THR A 116 -8.17 1.75 -7.80
C THR A 116 -6.77 2.25 -8.15
N LYS A 117 -6.41 3.46 -7.68
CA LYS A 117 -5.09 4.05 -7.91
C LYS A 117 -3.97 3.26 -7.22
N ALA A 118 -4.21 2.80 -5.99
CA ALA A 118 -3.24 1.99 -5.27
C ALA A 118 -2.92 0.67 -5.98
N ASN A 119 -3.91 0.03 -6.62
CA ASN A 119 -3.66 -1.19 -7.39
C ASN A 119 -2.82 -0.93 -8.64
N LEU A 120 -3.11 0.15 -9.37
CA LEU A 120 -2.30 0.56 -10.53
C LEU A 120 -0.86 0.92 -10.11
N LEU A 121 -0.70 1.58 -8.98
CA LEU A 121 0.62 1.86 -8.41
C LEU A 121 1.36 0.57 -8.01
N ARG A 122 0.67 -0.41 -7.43
CA ARG A 122 1.27 -1.73 -7.12
C ARG A 122 1.65 -2.54 -8.35
N GLU A 123 0.88 -2.44 -9.43
CA GLU A 123 1.19 -3.04 -10.74
C GLU A 123 2.44 -2.37 -11.33
N LEU A 124 2.46 -1.04 -11.40
CA LEU A 124 3.62 -0.26 -11.85
C LEU A 124 4.90 -0.64 -11.10
N LEU A 125 4.85 -0.67 -9.76
CA LEU A 125 6.02 -1.04 -8.95
C LEU A 125 6.43 -2.50 -9.14
N ASN A 126 5.47 -3.43 -9.22
CA ASN A 126 5.81 -4.83 -9.46
C ASN A 126 6.56 -5.02 -10.78
N ASP A 127 6.11 -4.35 -11.82
CA ASP A 127 6.63 -4.55 -13.17
C ASP A 127 7.98 -3.84 -13.40
N TYR A 128 8.15 -2.66 -12.82
CA TYR A 128 9.30 -1.79 -13.11
C TYR A 128 10.25 -1.53 -11.94
N TYR A 129 9.80 -1.73 -10.69
CA TYR A 129 10.63 -1.50 -9.51
C TYR A 129 10.26 -2.38 -8.30
N PRO A 130 10.40 -3.72 -8.41
CA PRO A 130 9.92 -4.66 -7.38
C PRO A 130 10.81 -4.73 -6.12
N ASP A 131 11.94 -4.02 -6.10
CA ASP A 131 12.93 -4.08 -5.02
C ASP A 131 13.43 -2.68 -4.61
N PHE A 132 12.96 -2.20 -3.46
CA PHE A 132 13.28 -0.88 -2.90
C PHE A 132 14.66 -0.81 -2.22
N SER A 133 15.43 -1.90 -2.22
CA SER A 133 16.82 -1.89 -1.74
C SER A 133 17.83 -1.58 -2.85
N VAL A 134 17.37 -1.55 -4.11
CA VAL A 134 18.23 -1.35 -5.27
C VAL A 134 18.07 0.07 -5.80
N ALA A 135 19.18 0.78 -5.92
CA ALA A 135 19.23 2.04 -6.65
C ALA A 135 18.87 1.83 -8.13
N VAL A 136 18.03 2.69 -8.69
CA VAL A 136 17.78 2.77 -10.13
C VAL A 136 18.55 3.92 -10.76
N ASP A 137 18.87 3.83 -12.04
CA ASP A 137 19.46 4.96 -12.74
C ASP A 137 18.47 6.12 -12.87
N GLU A 138 19.01 7.30 -13.13
CA GLU A 138 18.29 8.57 -13.08
C GLU A 138 17.09 8.63 -14.01
N LEU A 139 17.20 8.08 -15.23
CA LEU A 139 16.11 8.07 -16.20
C LEU A 139 14.94 7.22 -15.69
N HIS A 140 15.22 6.01 -15.22
CA HIS A 140 14.19 5.12 -14.69
C HIS A 140 13.59 5.66 -13.39
N ALA A 141 14.41 6.24 -12.51
CA ALA A 141 13.95 6.87 -11.28
C ALA A 141 12.98 8.03 -11.57
N ALA A 142 13.33 8.91 -12.50
CA ALA A 142 12.50 10.04 -12.89
C ALA A 142 11.20 9.57 -13.56
N ALA A 143 11.28 8.60 -14.48
CA ALA A 143 10.11 8.04 -15.15
C ALA A 143 9.14 7.40 -14.16
N LEU A 144 9.67 6.70 -13.15
CA LEU A 144 8.83 6.05 -12.14
C LEU A 144 8.14 7.08 -11.25
N GLN A 145 8.89 8.11 -10.83
CA GLN A 145 8.36 9.18 -10.00
C GLN A 145 7.27 9.98 -10.72
N VAL A 146 7.45 10.27 -12.02
CA VAL A 146 6.44 10.93 -12.87
C VAL A 146 5.21 10.03 -13.03
N SER A 147 5.39 8.74 -13.29
CA SER A 147 4.29 7.77 -13.42
C SER A 147 3.46 7.66 -12.13
N ILE A 148 4.13 7.65 -10.96
CA ILE A 148 3.46 7.64 -9.65
C ILE A 148 2.57 8.88 -9.49
N TRP A 149 3.11 10.07 -9.77
CA TRP A 149 2.34 11.30 -9.63
C TRP A 149 1.18 11.40 -10.61
N GLU A 150 1.34 10.92 -11.85
CA GLU A 150 0.27 10.80 -12.82
C GLU A 150 -0.88 9.93 -12.26
N ILE A 151 -0.58 8.71 -11.81
CA ILE A 151 -1.59 7.81 -11.22
C ILE A 151 -2.30 8.46 -10.02
N VAL A 152 -1.53 9.11 -9.15
CA VAL A 152 -2.07 9.72 -7.91
C VAL A 152 -2.93 10.95 -8.21
N ARG A 153 -2.56 11.79 -9.18
CA ARG A 153 -3.26 13.05 -9.47
C ARG A 153 -4.38 12.94 -10.48
N GLU A 154 -4.42 11.87 -11.29
CA GLU A 154 -5.43 11.70 -12.32
C GLU A 154 -6.85 11.54 -11.72
N ASN A 155 -7.76 12.45 -12.03
CA ASN A 155 -9.16 12.38 -11.57
C ASN A 155 -9.95 11.37 -12.42
N GLN A 156 -9.57 11.16 -13.69
CA GLN A 156 -10.17 10.14 -14.53
C GLN A 156 -9.59 8.76 -14.20
N GLN A 157 -10.28 8.07 -13.30
CA GLN A 157 -9.88 6.72 -12.90
C GLN A 157 -10.06 5.74 -14.06
N GLY A 158 -8.99 5.08 -14.48
CA GLY A 158 -9.05 4.03 -15.50
C GLY A 158 -7.71 3.76 -16.15
N VAL A 159 -7.67 2.69 -16.94
CA VAL A 159 -6.53 2.35 -17.80
C VAL A 159 -6.66 3.13 -19.11
N GLY A 160 -5.53 3.61 -19.63
CA GLY A 160 -5.49 4.37 -20.89
C GLY A 160 -6.04 5.79 -20.80
N THR A 161 -6.24 6.32 -19.59
CA THR A 161 -6.63 7.73 -19.37
C THR A 161 -5.44 8.64 -19.08
N TYR A 162 -4.26 8.06 -18.79
CA TYR A 162 -3.05 8.78 -18.42
C TYR A 162 -2.41 9.51 -19.60
N ALA A 163 -2.12 10.79 -19.41
CA ALA A 163 -1.55 11.64 -20.45
C ALA A 163 -0.67 12.73 -19.83
N LEU A 164 0.65 12.49 -19.84
CA LEU A 164 1.63 13.37 -19.17
C LEU A 164 1.65 14.83 -19.67
N SER A 165 1.06 15.12 -20.84
CA SER A 165 1.04 16.48 -21.42
C SER A 165 -0.31 17.19 -21.31
N THR A 166 -1.39 16.47 -21.00
CA THR A 166 -2.76 17.01 -21.04
C THR A 166 -3.64 16.57 -19.87
N GLY A 167 -3.16 15.68 -19.00
CA GLY A 167 -3.86 15.18 -17.83
C GLY A 167 -3.99 16.23 -16.71
N ASP A 168 -4.42 15.76 -15.54
CA ASP A 168 -4.62 16.62 -14.36
C ASP A 168 -3.30 17.07 -13.72
N VAL A 169 -2.26 16.24 -13.84
CA VAL A 169 -0.88 16.68 -13.69
C VAL A 169 -0.25 16.69 -15.08
N GLN A 170 0.46 17.76 -15.40
CA GLN A 170 1.12 17.88 -16.70
C GLN A 170 2.58 18.21 -16.49
N TYR A 171 3.37 17.77 -17.45
CA TYR A 171 4.81 17.87 -17.42
C TYR A 171 5.30 18.49 -18.72
N ARG A 172 6.30 19.35 -18.61
CA ARG A 172 7.02 19.90 -19.76
C ARG A 172 8.46 20.15 -19.39
N ASN A 173 9.25 20.43 -20.42
CA ASN A 173 10.50 21.15 -20.24
C ASN A 173 10.66 22.12 -21.41
N TRP A 174 10.65 23.42 -21.13
CA TRP A 174 10.76 24.43 -22.19
C TRP A 174 12.09 24.36 -22.96
N SER A 175 13.16 23.84 -22.35
CA SER A 175 14.46 23.73 -23.01
C SER A 175 14.62 22.48 -23.90
N ASP A 176 13.76 21.47 -23.73
CA ASP A 176 13.85 20.22 -24.48
C ASP A 176 12.79 20.17 -25.58
N SER A 177 13.14 20.64 -26.78
CA SER A 177 12.35 20.38 -27.99
C SER A 177 13.15 19.45 -28.90
N GLY A 178 12.77 18.17 -28.96
CA GLY A 178 13.47 17.19 -29.78
C GLY A 178 13.23 15.74 -29.39
N ALA A 179 13.87 14.83 -30.11
CA ALA A 179 13.89 13.40 -29.76
C ALA A 179 14.59 13.18 -28.41
N CYS A 180 14.25 12.06 -27.75
CA CYS A 180 14.93 11.63 -26.53
C CYS A 180 16.46 11.57 -26.71
N THR A 181 17.17 12.41 -25.95
CA THR A 181 18.63 12.36 -25.77
C THR A 181 18.93 12.12 -24.28
N PRO A 182 19.95 11.31 -23.90
CA PRO A 182 20.26 11.04 -22.50
C PRO A 182 20.36 12.32 -21.65
N GLY A 183 19.67 12.33 -20.51
CA GLY A 183 19.59 13.48 -19.60
C GLY A 183 18.46 14.49 -19.92
N GLN A 184 17.65 14.25 -20.96
CA GLN A 184 16.52 15.11 -21.30
C GLN A 184 15.19 14.60 -20.74
N TYR A 185 14.29 15.54 -20.50
CA TYR A 185 12.93 15.27 -20.04
C TYR A 185 12.12 14.45 -21.05
N THR A 186 12.36 14.61 -22.36
CA THR A 186 11.63 13.85 -23.39
C THR A 186 11.81 12.34 -23.22
N CYS A 187 13.00 11.89 -22.78
CA CYS A 187 13.21 10.48 -22.44
C CYS A 187 12.40 10.02 -21.23
N VAL A 188 12.30 10.87 -20.20
CA VAL A 188 11.49 10.60 -19.00
C VAL A 188 10.03 10.48 -19.38
N GLN A 189 9.54 11.42 -20.20
CA GLN A 189 8.15 11.44 -20.66
C GLN A 189 7.81 10.21 -21.51
N ASP A 190 8.65 9.87 -22.49
CA ASP A 190 8.43 8.70 -23.36
C ASP A 190 8.42 7.40 -22.55
N LEU A 191 9.36 7.24 -21.60
CA LEU A 191 9.46 6.05 -20.77
C LEU A 191 8.31 5.95 -19.75
N ALA A 192 7.96 7.05 -19.10
CA ALA A 192 6.84 7.09 -18.17
C ALA A 192 5.50 6.81 -18.89
N GLN A 193 5.28 7.41 -20.07
CA GLN A 193 4.07 7.13 -20.85
C GLN A 193 4.01 5.65 -21.27
N LEU A 194 5.14 5.07 -21.71
CA LEU A 194 5.21 3.64 -22.03
C LEU A 194 4.78 2.76 -20.84
N TRP A 195 5.20 3.07 -19.62
CA TRP A 195 4.82 2.33 -18.42
C TRP A 195 3.36 2.55 -18.01
N LEU A 196 2.86 3.77 -18.18
CA LEU A 196 1.45 4.08 -17.91
C LEU A 196 0.52 3.36 -18.90
N ASP A 197 0.91 3.30 -20.18
CA ASP A 197 0.17 2.61 -21.24
C ASP A 197 0.15 1.09 -21.07
N SER A 198 1.13 0.51 -20.37
CA SER A 198 1.17 -0.93 -20.11
C SER A 198 0.30 -1.37 -18.95
N LEU A 199 -0.14 -0.45 -18.09
CA LEU A 199 -0.97 -0.78 -16.92
C LEU A 199 -2.31 -1.33 -17.38
N THR A 200 -2.75 -2.42 -16.78
CA THR A 200 -3.99 -3.08 -17.15
C THR A 200 -5.08 -2.93 -16.10
N GLY A 201 -4.73 -2.66 -14.84
CA GLY A 201 -5.68 -2.51 -13.73
C GLY A 201 -6.56 -3.75 -13.47
N THR A 202 -6.31 -4.86 -14.15
CA THR A 202 -7.21 -6.04 -14.19
C THR A 202 -6.75 -7.19 -13.31
N GLY A 203 -5.86 -6.94 -12.34
CA GLY A 203 -5.42 -7.98 -11.41
C GLY A 203 -4.13 -8.67 -11.83
N GLY A 204 -3.24 -7.98 -12.55
CA GLY A 204 -1.85 -8.43 -12.73
C GLY A 204 -1.15 -8.68 -11.38
N PRO A 205 0.06 -9.27 -11.39
CA PRO A 205 0.83 -9.44 -10.16
C PRO A 205 1.02 -8.08 -9.47
N TYR A 206 0.34 -7.89 -8.34
CA TYR A 206 0.50 -6.69 -7.53
C TYR A 206 1.61 -6.89 -6.52
N MET A 207 2.43 -5.86 -6.34
CA MET A 207 3.35 -5.79 -5.22
C MET A 207 2.56 -5.86 -3.90
N GLN A 208 2.72 -6.95 -3.15
CA GLN A 208 1.98 -7.19 -1.89
C GLN A 208 2.67 -6.55 -0.69
N ASP A 209 3.99 -6.41 -0.75
CA ASP A 209 4.81 -5.99 0.38
C ASP A 209 5.10 -4.49 0.35
N VAL A 210 4.14 -3.68 -0.12
CA VAL A 210 4.27 -2.22 -0.16
C VAL A 210 3.20 -1.55 0.72
N GLY A 211 3.64 -0.57 1.50
CA GLY A 211 2.83 0.32 2.30
C GLY A 211 3.18 1.78 2.03
N ALA A 212 2.61 2.66 2.84
CA ALA A 212 2.90 4.08 2.80
C ALA A 212 3.27 4.60 4.20
N LEU A 213 4.20 5.55 4.22
CA LEU A 213 4.51 6.38 5.37
C LEU A 213 3.78 7.71 5.16
N THR A 214 2.76 7.96 5.96
CA THR A 214 1.87 9.12 5.78
C THR A 214 1.96 10.11 6.94
N LEU A 215 1.92 11.40 6.62
CA LEU A 215 1.96 12.45 7.63
C LEU A 215 1.08 13.63 7.24
N VAL A 216 -0.05 13.78 7.92
CA VAL A 216 -0.92 14.93 7.76
C VAL A 216 -0.19 16.20 8.16
N GLY A 217 -0.29 17.25 7.33
CA GLY A 217 0.34 18.55 7.59
C GLY A 217 1.20 19.08 6.44
N GLY A 218 1.09 18.50 5.24
CA GLY A 218 1.85 18.94 4.06
C GLY A 218 3.29 18.45 4.03
N VAL A 219 3.60 17.41 4.82
CA VAL A 219 4.84 16.67 4.70
C VAL A 219 4.62 15.55 3.69
N GLN A 220 5.63 15.30 2.86
CA GLN A 220 5.58 14.32 1.81
C GLN A 220 5.25 12.92 2.30
N ASP A 221 4.14 12.37 1.82
CA ASP A 221 3.90 10.94 1.90
C ASP A 221 4.91 10.19 1.01
N VAL A 222 5.47 9.08 1.51
CA VAL A 222 6.40 8.23 0.77
C VAL A 222 5.99 6.76 0.85
N LEU A 223 6.43 5.97 -0.14
CA LEU A 223 6.18 4.54 -0.16
C LEU A 223 7.19 3.79 0.72
N VAL A 224 6.89 2.56 1.12
CA VAL A 224 7.86 1.69 1.79
C VAL A 224 7.61 0.25 1.43
N GLN A 225 8.68 -0.51 1.17
CA GLN A 225 8.61 -1.95 0.98
C GLN A 225 8.97 -2.67 2.28
N PHE A 226 8.17 -3.67 2.64
CA PHE A 226 8.44 -4.58 3.74
C PHE A 226 9.29 -5.76 3.29
N ARG A 227 10.13 -6.27 4.18
CA ARG A 227 10.91 -7.50 4.00
C ARG A 227 10.50 -8.51 5.07
N GLY A 228 9.82 -9.56 4.63
CA GLY A 228 9.28 -10.57 5.54
C GLY A 228 7.86 -10.23 5.98
N GLU A 229 7.66 -10.01 7.28
CA GLU A 229 6.33 -9.71 7.82
C GLU A 229 5.85 -8.33 7.39
N ASN A 230 4.67 -8.26 6.76
CA ASN A 230 4.00 -7.01 6.43
C ASN A 230 3.08 -6.61 7.61
N PRO A 231 3.43 -5.59 8.41
CA PRO A 231 2.66 -5.20 9.59
C PRO A 231 1.26 -4.63 9.27
N LEU A 232 1.00 -4.27 8.02
CA LEU A 232 -0.31 -3.77 7.57
C LEU A 232 -1.29 -4.89 7.22
N ILE A 233 -0.79 -6.10 7.00
CA ILE A 233 -1.61 -7.28 6.81
C ILE A 233 -1.59 -7.99 8.16
N PRO A 234 -2.56 -7.71 9.06
CA PRO A 234 -2.64 -8.46 10.29
C PRO A 234 -2.69 -9.92 9.91
N GLU A 235 -1.75 -10.71 10.46
CA GLU A 235 -1.68 -12.12 10.16
C GLU A 235 -3.09 -12.67 10.29
N PRO A 236 -3.63 -13.28 9.21
CA PRO A 236 -5.02 -13.64 9.16
C PRO A 236 -5.31 -14.43 10.42
N GLY A 237 -6.52 -14.27 10.96
CA GLY A 237 -6.94 -14.85 12.23
C GLY A 237 -6.73 -16.36 12.36
N THR A 238 -6.06 -17.05 11.44
CA THR A 238 -5.31 -18.30 11.59
C THR A 238 -4.79 -18.55 13.00
N PHE A 239 -4.15 -17.62 13.71
CA PHE A 239 -3.78 -17.88 15.11
C PHE A 239 -4.99 -17.93 16.05
N LEU A 240 -5.97 -17.06 15.83
CA LEU A 240 -7.23 -17.07 16.57
C LEU A 240 -8.08 -18.32 16.24
N LEU A 241 -8.08 -18.77 14.98
CA LEU A 241 -8.78 -19.94 14.46
C LEU A 241 -8.08 -21.22 14.88
N THR A 242 -6.75 -21.26 14.87
CA THR A 242 -5.95 -22.38 15.40
C THR A 242 -6.14 -22.45 16.91
N GLY A 243 -6.10 -21.31 17.61
CA GLY A 243 -6.35 -21.24 19.05
C GLY A 243 -7.76 -21.72 19.40
N THR A 244 -8.79 -21.24 18.71
CA THR A 244 -10.18 -21.69 18.93
C THR A 244 -10.39 -23.14 18.54
N ALA A 245 -9.79 -23.62 17.44
CA ALA A 245 -9.85 -25.03 17.03
C ALA A 245 -9.22 -25.95 18.09
N LEU A 246 -8.08 -25.57 18.67
CA LEU A 246 -7.43 -26.33 19.74
C LEU A 246 -8.28 -26.36 21.02
N ILE A 247 -8.90 -25.24 21.39
CA ILE A 247 -9.80 -25.16 22.55
C ILE A 247 -11.03 -26.07 22.34
N LEU A 248 -11.63 -26.04 21.15
CA LEU A 248 -12.77 -26.88 20.81
C LEU A 248 -12.42 -28.38 20.77
N ALA A 249 -11.26 -28.73 20.20
CA ALA A 249 -10.75 -30.10 20.18
C ALA A 249 -10.52 -30.64 21.61
N TRP A 250 -9.92 -29.83 22.48
CA TRP A 250 -9.70 -30.19 23.87
C TRP A 250 -11.01 -30.33 24.67
N ALA A 251 -11.98 -29.44 24.45
CA ALA A 251 -13.30 -29.52 25.05
C ALA A 251 -14.07 -30.78 24.60
N GLY A 252 -13.92 -31.17 23.32
CA GLY A 252 -14.45 -32.42 22.77
C GLY A 252 -13.84 -33.66 23.42
N LEU A 253 -12.51 -33.72 23.55
CA LEU A 253 -11.79 -34.82 24.17
C LEU A 253 -12.11 -35.00 25.67
N ARG A 254 -12.44 -33.92 26.38
CA ARG A 254 -12.88 -34.01 27.79
C ARG A 254 -14.29 -34.60 27.94
N ARG A 255 -15.18 -34.39 26.97
CA ARG A 255 -16.55 -34.95 27.01
C ARG A 255 -16.56 -36.45 26.81
N THR A 256 -15.74 -36.98 25.90
CA THR A 256 -15.68 -38.42 25.62
C THR A 256 -15.17 -39.23 26.81
N ARG A 257 -14.14 -38.73 27.53
CA ARG A 257 -13.62 -39.40 28.74
C ARG A 257 -14.59 -39.49 29.91
N ARG A 258 -15.57 -38.58 30.01
CA ARG A 258 -16.59 -38.63 31.08
C ARG A 258 -17.69 -39.66 30.82
N GLN A 259 -17.93 -40.03 29.57
CA GLN A 259 -18.96 -41.02 29.23
C GLN A 259 -18.47 -42.46 29.37
N SER A 260 -17.17 -42.72 29.21
CA SER A 260 -16.59 -44.07 29.35
C SER A 260 -16.42 -44.53 30.81
N GLY A 261 -16.61 -43.67 31.80
CA GLY A 261 -16.41 -43.99 33.23
C GLY A 261 -17.67 -44.41 34.00
N ARG A 262 -18.84 -44.48 33.35
CA ARG A 262 -20.14 -44.68 34.04
C ARG A 262 -20.79 -46.05 33.82
N SER A 263 -20.05 -46.98 33.22
CA SER A 263 -20.46 -48.37 33.02
C SER A 263 -19.69 -49.30 33.96
N ARG A 264 -19.91 -49.17 35.27
CA ARG A 264 -19.65 -50.20 36.27
C ARG A 264 -20.65 -50.04 37.40
#